data_AF-A0A8T3KRK6-F1
#
_entry.id   AF-A0A8T3KRK6-F1
#
_cell.length_a   1.000
_cell.length_b   1.000
_cell.length_c   1.000
_cell.angle_alpha   90.00
_cell.angle_beta   90.00
_cell.angle_gamma   90.00
#
_symmetry.space_group_name_H-M   'P 1'
#
loop_
_entity.id
_entity.type
_entity.pdbx_description
1 polymer ?
#
loop_
_entity_poly.entity_id
_entity_poly.type
_entity_poly.pdbx_seq_one_letter_code
_entity_poly.pdbx_strand_id
1 'polypeptide(L)'
;MKLPEAAKKIETGIKETLTYMNFPRKHWTRIRTNNGIERVMKEIRRRTRFVGSFPDGHSALMLVCARLRHICSTSWGEKMYLNVGLLETADINAEQDVG
;
A
#
# COMPACT_ATOMS: atom_id res chain seq x y z
N MET A 1 8.48 -30.64 0.39
CA MET A 1 8.60 -29.18 0.59
C MET A 1 8.36 -28.87 2.06
N LYS A 2 9.20 -28.07 2.74
CA LYS A 2 9.13 -27.90 4.22
C LYS A 2 7.94 -27.06 4.74
N LEU A 3 7.09 -26.51 3.87
CA LEU A 3 5.94 -25.67 4.25
C LEU A 3 4.74 -25.92 3.30
N PRO A 4 3.97 -27.01 3.47
CA PRO A 4 2.88 -27.37 2.57
C PRO A 4 1.73 -26.35 2.57
N GLU A 5 1.39 -25.80 3.74
CA GLU A 5 0.31 -24.79 3.88
C GLU A 5 0.62 -23.48 3.14
N ALA A 6 1.89 -23.05 3.17
CA ALA A 6 2.32 -21.86 2.46
C ALA A 6 2.23 -22.05 0.94
N ALA A 7 2.65 -23.21 0.44
CA ALA A 7 2.55 -23.56 -0.98
C ALA A 7 1.09 -23.58 -1.45
N LYS A 8 0.21 -24.23 -0.68
CA LYS A 8 -1.23 -24.29 -0.96
C LYS A 8 -1.86 -22.90 -1.02
N LYS A 9 -1.51 -22.00 -0.10
CA LYS A 9 -2.02 -20.62 -0.08
C LYS A 9 -1.60 -19.82 -1.31
N ILE A 10 -0.35 -20.01 -1.77
CA ILE A 10 0.13 -19.38 -3.01
C ILE A 10 -0.62 -19.95 -4.21
N GLU A 11 -0.77 -21.27 -4.29
CA GLU A 11 -1.47 -21.95 -5.38
C GLU A 11 -2.92 -21.46 -5.53
N THR A 12 -3.65 -21.35 -4.42
CA THR A 12 -5.04 -20.85 -4.43
C THR A 12 -5.14 -19.36 -4.72
N GLY A 13 -4.16 -18.56 -4.28
CA GLY A 13 -4.17 -17.10 -4.37
C GLY A 13 -3.38 -16.51 -5.54
N ILE A 14 -2.83 -17.35 -6.44
CA ILE A 14 -1.86 -16.89 -7.45
C ILE A 14 -2.47 -15.87 -8.42
N LYS A 15 -3.72 -16.08 -8.83
CA LYS A 15 -4.43 -15.18 -9.76
C LYS A 15 -4.57 -13.77 -9.17
N GLU A 16 -5.01 -13.68 -7.92
CA GLU A 16 -5.12 -12.41 -7.20
C GLU A 16 -3.74 -11.78 -6.98
N THR A 17 -2.75 -12.59 -6.61
CA THR A 17 -1.39 -12.12 -6.33
C THR A 17 -0.71 -11.51 -7.56
N LEU A 18 -1.00 -12.02 -8.77
CA LEU A 18 -0.40 -11.53 -10.00
C LEU A 18 -1.18 -10.40 -10.66
N THR A 19 -2.33 -9.98 -10.11
CA THR A 19 -3.18 -8.93 -10.71
C THR A 19 -2.43 -7.60 -10.88
N TYR A 20 -1.42 -7.32 -10.05
CA TYR A 20 -0.60 -6.10 -10.19
C TYR A 20 0.22 -6.06 -11.49
N MET A 21 0.44 -7.20 -12.15
CA MET A 21 1.19 -7.28 -13.40
C MET A 21 0.44 -6.65 -14.58
N ASN A 22 -0.87 -6.43 -14.44
CA ASN A 22 -1.69 -5.72 -15.42
C ASN A 22 -1.37 -4.21 -15.47
N PHE A 23 -0.64 -3.68 -14.49
CA PHE A 23 -0.22 -2.28 -14.47
C PHE A 23 1.15 -2.10 -15.13
N PRO A 24 1.54 -0.88 -15.53
CA PRO A 24 2.87 -0.60 -16.06
C PRO A 24 3.99 -1.10 -15.13
N ARG A 25 5.08 -1.66 -15.70
CA ARG A 25 6.21 -2.20 -14.92
C ARG A 25 6.77 -1.21 -13.88
N LYS A 26 6.75 0.09 -14.19
CA LYS A 26 7.16 1.17 -13.27
C LYS A 26 6.35 1.20 -11.96
N HIS A 27 5.13 0.65 -11.94
CA HIS A 27 4.26 0.58 -10.76
C HIS A 27 4.41 -0.72 -9.95
N TRP A 28 4.95 -1.79 -10.53
CA TRP A 28 4.98 -3.12 -9.91
C TRP A 28 5.61 -3.12 -8.52
N THR A 29 6.77 -2.49 -8.35
CA THR A 29 7.48 -2.43 -7.06
C THR A 29 6.62 -1.76 -5.98
N ARG A 30 5.84 -0.74 -6.35
CA ARG A 30 5.02 0.03 -5.39
C ARG A 30 3.71 -0.66 -5.03
N ILE A 31 3.14 -1.44 -5.95
CA ILE A 31 1.91 -2.20 -5.72
C ILE A 31 2.21 -3.50 -4.95
N ARG A 32 3.31 -4.19 -5.28
CA ARG A 32 3.68 -5.47 -4.66
C ARG A 32 4.09 -5.35 -3.19
N THR A 33 4.58 -4.19 -2.76
CA THR A 33 5.10 -4.00 -1.40
C THR A 33 4.15 -3.19 -0.52
N ASN A 34 4.04 -3.57 0.74
CA ASN A 34 3.22 -2.87 1.73
C ASN A 34 4.00 -1.84 2.57
N ASN A 35 5.22 -1.49 2.14
CA ASN A 35 6.18 -0.69 2.90
C ASN A 35 5.62 0.66 3.39
N GLY A 36 4.81 1.31 2.55
CA GLY A 36 4.19 2.60 2.89
C GLY A 36 3.21 2.48 4.06
N ILE A 37 2.25 1.56 3.96
CA ILE A 37 1.25 1.32 5.01
C ILE A 37 1.91 0.76 6.27
N GLU A 38 2.89 -0.14 6.15
CA GLU A 38 3.65 -0.66 7.30
C GLU A 38 4.36 0.46 8.07
N ARG A 39 4.97 1.42 7.36
CA ARG A 39 5.61 2.58 7.97
C ARG A 39 4.60 3.50 8.67
N VAL A 40 3.43 3.73 8.07
CA VAL A 40 2.34 4.49 8.69
C VAL A 40 1.84 3.79 9.95
N MET A 41 1.59 2.48 9.87
CA MET A 41 1.14 1.67 11.01
C MET A 41 2.17 1.64 12.13
N LYS A 42 3.47 1.59 11.81
CA LYS A 42 4.54 1.67 12.80
C LYS A 42 4.53 3.01 13.54
N GLU A 43 4.31 4.11 12.82
CA GLU A 43 4.26 5.44 13.42
C GLU A 43 3.00 5.64 14.29
N ILE A 44 1.85 5.13 13.85
CA ILE A 44 0.62 5.10 14.65
C ILE A 44 0.86 4.32 15.95
N ARG A 45 1.37 3.09 15.87
CA ARG A 45 1.67 2.25 17.03
C ARG A 45 2.69 2.90 17.98
N ARG A 46 3.65 3.65 17.46
CA ARG A 46 4.63 4.38 18.28
C ARG A 46 3.94 5.49 19.09
N ARG A 47 2.99 6.21 18.50
CA ARG A 47 2.25 7.30 19.16
C ARG A 47 1.21 6.81 20.14
N THR A 48 0.49 5.73 19.81
CA THR A 48 -0.50 5.15 20.73
C THR A 48 0.16 4.46 21.92
N ARG A 49 1.33 3.85 21.75
CA ARG A 49 2.08 3.22 22.85
C ARG A 49 2.46 4.20 23.97
N PHE A 50 2.73 5.46 23.63
CA PHE A 50 3.07 6.48 24.64
C PHE A 50 1.89 6.82 25.56
N VAL A 51 0.65 6.74 25.05
CA VAL A 51 -0.54 7.04 25.84
C VAL A 51 -0.86 5.91 26.84
N GLY A 52 -0.49 4.67 26.53
CA GLY A 52 -0.69 3.51 27.40
C GLY A 52 -2.14 3.03 27.43
N SER A 53 -3.06 3.84 27.97
CA SER A 53 -4.50 3.54 28.05
C SER A 53 -5.31 4.76 27.63
N PHE A 54 -6.30 4.56 26.75
CA PHE A 54 -7.20 5.62 26.31
C PHE A 54 -8.48 5.61 27.15
N PRO A 55 -9.04 6.78 27.47
CA PRO A 55 -10.30 6.88 28.21
C PRO A 55 -11.50 6.33 27.43
N ASP A 56 -11.46 6.38 26.08
CA ASP A 56 -12.50 5.86 25.19
C ASP A 56 -11.96 5.57 23.78
N GLY A 57 -12.77 4.89 22.96
CA GLY A 57 -12.39 4.59 21.56
C GLY A 57 -12.30 5.84 20.68
N HIS A 58 -13.06 6.89 20.98
CA HIS A 58 -13.07 8.13 20.21
C HIS A 58 -11.77 8.92 20.39
N SER A 59 -11.24 9.04 21.61
CA SER A 59 -9.94 9.68 21.86
C SER A 59 -8.78 8.95 21.16
N ALA A 60 -8.81 7.62 21.12
CA ALA A 60 -7.85 6.83 20.35
C ALA A 60 -7.94 7.16 18.85
N LEU A 61 -9.15 7.16 18.29
CA LEU A 61 -9.39 7.52 16.89
C LEU A 61 -8.89 8.95 16.59
N MET A 62 -9.17 9.91 17.46
CA MET A 62 -8.74 11.30 17.31
C MET A 62 -7.22 11.43 17.23
N LEU A 63 -6.48 10.72 18.08
CA LEU A 63 -5.01 10.72 18.02
C LEU A 63 -4.50 10.13 16.70
N VAL A 64 -5.08 9.01 16.24
CA VAL A 64 -4.72 8.39 14.96
C VAL A 64 -5.00 9.34 13.81
N CYS A 65 -6.19 9.94 13.77
CA CYS A 65 -6.58 10.93 12.75
C CYS A 65 -5.67 12.15 12.75
N ALA A 66 -5.34 12.71 13.92
CA ALA A 66 -4.39 13.81 14.04
C ALA A 66 -3.01 13.41 13.50
N ARG A 67 -2.57 12.17 13.79
CA ARG A 67 -1.28 11.69 13.29
C ARG A 67 -1.27 11.49 11.78
N LEU A 68 -2.33 10.91 11.21
CA LEU A 68 -2.50 10.75 9.77
C LEU A 68 -2.52 12.10 9.06
N ARG A 69 -3.27 13.08 9.58
CA ARG A 69 -3.32 14.44 9.05
C ARG A 69 -1.94 15.09 9.01
N HIS A 70 -1.16 14.94 10.08
CA HIS A 70 0.23 15.43 10.11
C HIS A 70 1.10 14.72 9.05
N ILE A 71 0.96 13.41 8.87
CA ILE A 71 1.74 12.69 7.84
C ILE A 71 1.39 13.23 6.44
N CYS A 72 0.10 13.39 6.16
CA CYS A 72 -0.37 13.95 4.89
C CYS A 72 0.10 15.39 4.65
N SER A 73 0.24 16.20 5.71
CA SER A 73 0.74 17.58 5.59
C SER A 73 2.27 17.69 5.48
N THR A 74 3.02 16.58 5.51
CA THR A 74 4.47 16.59 5.28
C THR A 74 4.79 16.30 3.82
N SER A 75 6.08 16.29 3.46
CA SER A 75 6.61 15.85 2.16
C SER A 75 6.16 14.44 1.71
N TRP A 76 5.45 13.70 2.56
CA TRP A 76 4.79 12.44 2.20
C TRP A 76 3.54 12.66 1.35
N GLY A 77 2.72 13.66 1.65
CA GLY A 77 1.52 13.97 0.88
C GLY A 77 1.83 14.57 -0.50
N GLU A 78 2.97 15.23 -0.63
CA GLU A 78 3.43 15.83 -1.89
C GLU A 78 3.99 14.81 -2.89
N LYS A 79 4.39 13.62 -2.42
CA LYS A 79 5.02 12.61 -3.27
C LYS A 79 3.95 11.82 -4.03
N MET A 80 4.00 11.91 -5.35
CA MET A 80 3.20 11.05 -6.24
C MET A 80 3.62 9.59 -6.10
N TYR A 81 2.79 8.78 -5.43
CA TYR A 81 3.06 7.37 -5.19
C TYR A 81 2.88 6.53 -6.46
N LEU A 82 1.76 6.69 -7.17
CA LEU A 82 1.51 6.08 -8.48
C LEU A 82 1.31 7.21 -9.50
N ASN A 83 1.96 7.09 -10.67
CA ASN A 83 1.83 8.10 -11.72
C ASN A 83 0.72 7.65 -12.67
N VAL A 84 -0.43 8.33 -12.60
CA VAL A 84 -1.60 8.00 -13.40
C VAL A 84 -1.34 8.18 -14.90
N GLY A 85 -0.49 9.13 -15.30
CA GLY A 85 -0.13 9.34 -16.71
C GLY A 85 0.62 8.15 -17.34
N LEU A 86 1.20 7.25 -16.52
CA LEU A 86 1.79 6.02 -17.05
C LEU A 86 0.73 4.99 -17.49
N LEU A 87 -0.51 5.13 -17.03
CA LEU A 87 -1.62 4.26 -17.47
C LEU A 87 -2.01 4.61 -18.91
N GLU A 88 -2.19 5.90 -19.20
CA GLU A 88 -2.52 6.40 -20.53
C GLU A 88 -1.47 5.97 -21.59
N THR A 89 -0.18 6.07 -21.25
CA THR A 89 0.88 5.62 -22.17
C THR A 89 0.92 4.11 -22.35
N ALA A 90 0.50 3.32 -21.36
CA ALA A 90 0.49 1.87 -21.46
C ALA A 90 -0.68 1.37 -22.33
N ASP A 91 -1.83 2.04 -22.24
CA ASP A 91 -2.99 1.75 -23.10
C ASP A 91 -2.66 2.03 -24.58
N ILE A 92 -1.98 3.15 -24.88
CA ILE A 92 -1.54 3.50 -26.24
C ILE A 92 -0.55 2.46 -26.81
N ASN A 93 0.41 1.99 -26.01
CA ASN A 93 1.37 0.98 -26.46
C ASN A 93 0.73 -0.41 -26.63
N ALA A 94 -0.28 -0.74 -25.83
CA ALA A 94 -1.05 -1.97 -25.96
C ALA A 94 -1.92 -1.99 -27.22
N GLU A 95 -2.38 -0.85 -27.73
CA GLU A 95 -3.11 -0.74 -28.99
C GLU A 95 -2.19 -0.81 -30.23
N GLN A 96 -0.92 -0.39 -30.12
CA GLN A 96 0.06 -0.43 -31.22
C GLN A 96 0.69 -1.81 -31.46
N ASP A 97 0.70 -2.70 -30.46
CA ASP A 97 1.25 -4.07 -30.54
C ASP A 97 0.25 -5.10 -31.13
N VAL A 98 -0.97 -4.68 -31.46
CA VAL A 98 -2.03 -5.52 -32.07
C VAL A 98 -2.18 -5.23 -33.58
N GLY A 99 -1.32 -4.37 -34.13
CA GLY A 99 -1.25 -4.00 -35.56
C GLY A 99 -0.21 -4.77 -36.35
#